data_AF-A0A8S3BUX8-F1
#
_entry.id   AF-A0A8S3BUX8-F1
#
_cell.length_a   1.000
_cell.length_b   1.000
_cell.length_c   1.000
_cell.angle_alpha   90.00
_cell.angle_beta   90.00
_cell.angle_gamma   90.00
#
_symmetry.space_group_name_H-M   'P 1'
#
loop_
_entity.id
_entity.type
_entity.pdbx_description
1 polymer ?
#
loop_
_entity_poly.entity_id
_entity_poly.type
_entity_poly.pdbx_seq_one_letter_code
_entity_poly.pdbx_strand_id
1 'polypeptide(L)'
;MTTINYSETINIEREKANLICLIRLTLNALIDQSLSTASLLVLDDHNADVTNFIIVLERVLCFRMRASWLSDRRYFWDFIRPACIGSCRQSIIERVEEISNIHSVKYK
;
A
#
# COMPACT_ATOMS: atom_id res chain seq x y z
N MET A 1 -12.33 -29.06 -14.30
CA MET A 1 -10.98 -28.97 -14.90
C MET A 1 -10.69 -27.52 -15.19
N THR A 2 -9.92 -26.86 -14.32
CA THR A 2 -9.50 -25.46 -14.51
C THR A 2 -8.30 -25.46 -15.43
N THR A 3 -8.48 -25.05 -16.69
CA THR A 3 -7.39 -24.77 -17.61
C THR A 3 -6.59 -23.60 -17.05
N ILE A 4 -5.42 -23.88 -16.47
CA ILE A 4 -4.48 -22.85 -16.06
C ILE A 4 -3.98 -22.17 -17.33
N ASN A 5 -4.39 -20.93 -17.54
CA ASN A 5 -3.91 -20.13 -18.66
C ASN A 5 -2.48 -19.67 -18.35
N TYR A 6 -1.49 -20.46 -18.78
CA TYR A 6 -0.08 -20.23 -18.49
C TYR A 6 0.39 -18.81 -18.83
N SER A 7 -0.18 -18.20 -19.87
CA SER A 7 0.12 -16.81 -20.28
C SER A 7 -0.28 -15.78 -19.21
N GLU A 8 -1.45 -15.98 -18.58
CA GLU A 8 -1.97 -15.13 -17.51
C GLU A 8 -1.14 -15.28 -16.24
N THR A 9 -0.73 -16.51 -15.90
CA THR A 9 0.16 -16.73 -14.74
C THR A 9 1.53 -16.09 -14.91
N ILE A 10 2.11 -16.11 -16.11
CA ILE A 10 3.39 -15.46 -16.41
C ILE A 10 3.26 -13.94 -16.27
N ASN A 11 2.18 -13.35 -16.79
CA ASN A 11 1.96 -11.91 -16.67
C ASN A 11 1.81 -11.47 -15.22
N ILE A 12 1.13 -12.26 -14.38
CA ILE A 12 0.99 -11.97 -12.96
C ILE A 12 2.33 -12.00 -12.22
N GLU A 13 3.17 -13.01 -12.47
CA GLU A 13 4.49 -13.09 -11.82
C GLU A 13 5.43 -11.96 -12.27
N ARG A 14 5.32 -11.53 -13.54
CA ARG A 14 6.05 -10.35 -14.03
C ARG A 14 5.55 -9.06 -13.37
N GLU A 15 4.25 -8.88 -13.26
CA GLU A 15 3.65 -7.73 -12.58
C GLU A 15 4.07 -7.66 -11.11
N LYS A 16 4.05 -8.80 -10.41
CA LYS A 16 4.57 -8.93 -9.04
C LYS A 16 6.03 -8.52 -8.95
N ALA A 17 6.89 -9.02 -9.83
CA ALA A 17 8.31 -8.67 -9.85
C ALA A 17 8.52 -7.17 -10.11
N ASN A 18 7.74 -6.58 -11.03
CA ASN A 18 7.79 -5.15 -11.32
C ASN A 18 7.38 -4.31 -10.12
N LEU A 19 6.29 -4.68 -9.44
CA LEU A 19 5.83 -3.97 -8.23
C LEU A 19 6.88 -4.04 -7.10
N ILE A 20 7.51 -5.20 -6.91
CA ILE A 20 8.62 -5.36 -5.94
C ILE A 20 9.82 -4.50 -6.32
N CYS A 21 10.16 -4.42 -7.61
CA CYS A 21 11.23 -3.54 -8.08
C CYS A 21 10.89 -2.07 -7.82
N LEU A 22 9.67 -1.66 -8.18
CA LEU A 22 9.21 -0.28 -8.08
C LEU A 22 9.15 0.21 -6.62
N ILE A 23 8.67 -0.63 -5.69
CA ILE A 23 8.63 -0.25 -4.27
C ILE A 23 10.03 -0.13 -3.67
N ARG A 24 10.99 -0.95 -4.11
CA ARG A 24 12.39 -0.85 -3.69
C ARG A 24 13.05 0.42 -4.22
N LEU A 25 12.81 0.75 -5.50
CA LEU A 25 13.37 1.95 -6.11
C LEU A 25 12.85 3.22 -5.44
N THR A 26 11.53 3.30 -5.22
CA THR A 26 10.91 4.46 -4.55
C THR A 26 11.33 4.59 -3.09
N LEU A 27 11.45 3.46 -2.37
CA LEU A 27 11.97 3.47 -1.00
C LEU A 27 13.43 3.92 -0.93
N ASN A 28 14.29 3.44 -1.84
CA ASN A 28 15.69 3.84 -1.86
C ASN A 28 15.83 5.34 -2.16
N ALA A 29 15.05 5.88 -3.10
CA ALA A 29 15.04 7.32 -3.38
C ALA A 29 14.67 8.15 -2.13
N LEU A 30 13.68 7.71 -1.36
CA LEU A 30 13.30 8.35 -0.10
C LEU A 30 14.40 8.27 0.96
N ILE A 31 15.05 7.11 1.08
CA ILE A 31 16.17 6.93 2.01
C ILE A 31 17.32 7.86 1.62
N ASP A 32 17.71 7.88 0.36
CA ASP A 32 18.78 8.74 -0.15
C ASP A 32 18.48 10.22 0.09
N GLN A 33 17.23 10.66 -0.13
CA GLN A 33 16.79 12.02 0.17
C GLN A 33 16.83 12.34 1.67
N SER A 34 16.39 11.40 2.52
CA SER A 34 16.41 11.56 3.97
C SER A 34 17.83 11.64 4.53
N LEU A 35 18.81 10.96 3.90
CA LEU A 35 20.21 10.92 4.31
C LEU A 35 21.04 12.06 3.71
N SER A 36 20.73 12.50 2.49
CA SER A 36 21.42 13.62 1.82
C SER A 36 21.13 14.96 2.48
N THR A 37 20.02 15.09 3.19
CA THR A 37 19.63 16.31 3.86
C THR A 37 20.03 16.21 5.33
N ALA A 38 21.13 16.86 5.74
CA ALA A 38 21.69 16.81 7.09
C ALA A 38 20.78 17.41 8.21
N SER A 39 19.52 17.69 7.91
CA SER A 39 18.54 18.21 8.84
C SER A 39 17.25 17.43 8.65
N LEU A 40 16.76 16.82 9.74
CA LEU A 40 15.38 16.43 10.06
C LEU A 40 14.33 16.83 9.00
N LEU A 41 14.42 16.27 7.79
CA LEU A 41 13.45 16.56 6.75
C LEU A 41 12.20 15.82 7.17
N VAL A 42 11.22 16.58 7.64
CA VAL A 42 9.88 16.06 7.86
C VAL A 42 9.37 15.72 6.47
N LEU A 43 9.38 14.43 6.16
CA LEU A 43 8.74 13.90 4.97
C LEU A 43 7.25 14.18 5.12
N ASP A 44 6.77 15.19 4.39
CA ASP A 44 5.39 15.63 4.40
C ASP A 44 4.66 15.23 3.11
N ASP A 45 3.37 15.56 3.05
CA ASP A 45 2.48 15.30 1.93
C ASP A 45 2.75 16.17 0.69
N HIS A 46 3.68 17.13 0.78
CA HIS A 46 4.13 17.95 -0.35
C HIS A 46 5.31 17.34 -1.09
N ASN A 47 6.00 16.36 -0.50
CA ASN A 47 7.11 15.67 -1.16
C ASN A 47 6.60 14.67 -2.21
N ALA A 48 6.99 14.91 -3.46
CA ALA A 48 6.63 14.06 -4.59
C ALA A 48 7.12 12.62 -4.45
N ASP A 49 8.29 12.40 -3.84
CA ASP A 49 8.84 11.06 -3.63
C ASP A 49 8.05 10.29 -2.58
N VAL A 50 7.54 10.99 -1.55
CA VAL A 50 6.65 10.40 -0.54
C VAL A 50 5.34 9.99 -1.18
N THR A 51 4.76 10.89 -2.00
CA THR A 51 3.55 10.60 -2.75
C THR A 51 3.73 9.40 -3.69
N ASN A 52 4.85 9.36 -4.43
CA ASN A 52 5.17 8.25 -5.32
C ASN A 52 5.30 6.93 -4.57
N PHE A 53 5.98 6.92 -3.43
CA PHE A 53 6.10 5.74 -2.58
C PHE A 53 4.73 5.26 -2.07
N ILE A 54 3.87 6.16 -1.57
CA ILE A 54 2.53 5.81 -1.09
C ILE A 54 1.68 5.18 -2.20
N ILE A 55 1.72 5.76 -3.41
CA ILE A 55 0.99 5.20 -4.58
C ILE A 55 1.49 3.79 -4.91
N VAL A 56 2.80 3.57 -4.88
CA VAL A 56 3.38 2.25 -5.16
C VAL A 56 3.06 1.26 -4.04
N LEU A 57 3.09 1.69 -2.78
CA LEU A 57 2.68 0.89 -1.63
C LEU A 57 1.20 0.49 -1.73
N GLU A 58 0.30 1.40 -2.10
CA GLU A 58 -1.12 1.09 -2.35
C GLU A 58 -1.25 0.01 -3.42
N ARG A 59 -0.51 0.11 -4.54
CA ARG A 59 -0.51 -0.89 -5.61
C ARG A 59 0.02 -2.26 -5.14
N VAL A 60 1.07 -2.28 -4.33
CA VAL A 60 1.63 -3.51 -3.75
C VAL A 60 0.62 -4.16 -2.81
N LEU A 61 -0.01 -3.39 -1.92
CA LEU A 61 -1.01 -3.91 -0.98
C LEU A 61 -2.28 -4.37 -1.69
N CYS A 62 -2.68 -3.67 -2.75
CA CYS A 62 -3.80 -4.03 -3.61
C CYS A 62 -3.50 -5.20 -4.56
N PHE A 63 -2.24 -5.62 -4.67
CA PHE A 63 -1.85 -6.71 -5.57
C PHE A 63 -2.58 -8.00 -5.19
N ARG A 64 -3.44 -8.47 -6.10
CA ARG A 64 -4.29 -9.66 -5.94
C ARG A 64 -5.33 -9.58 -4.82
N MET A 65 -5.67 -8.39 -4.34
CA MET A 65 -6.89 -8.21 -3.56
C MET A 65 -8.09 -8.53 -4.45
N ARG A 66 -8.61 -9.75 -4.33
CA ARG A 66 -9.79 -10.16 -5.09
C ARG A 66 -11.04 -9.55 -4.44
N ALA A 67 -11.85 -8.86 -5.24
CA ALA A 67 -13.23 -8.57 -4.86
C ALA A 67 -13.89 -9.88 -4.40
N SER A 68 -14.48 -9.86 -3.20
CA SER A 68 -15.29 -11.00 -2.76
C SER A 68 -16.57 -11.00 -3.59
N TRP A 69 -17.11 -12.16 -3.90
CA TRP A 69 -18.46 -12.30 -4.45
C TRP A 69 -19.56 -11.61 -3.62
N LEU A 70 -19.25 -11.23 -2.37
CA LEU A 70 -20.12 -10.50 -1.44
C LEU A 70 -19.83 -9.00 -1.31
N SER A 71 -18.73 -8.48 -1.87
CA SER A 71 -18.38 -7.05 -1.78
C SER A 71 -17.60 -6.60 -3.00
N ASP A 72 -18.18 -5.69 -3.77
CA ASP A 72 -17.64 -5.23 -5.05
C ASP A 72 -16.29 -4.51 -4.95
N ARG A 73 -15.86 -4.07 -3.76
CA ARG A 73 -14.55 -3.44 -3.55
C ARG A 73 -14.01 -3.81 -2.18
N ARG A 74 -12.92 -4.57 -2.15
CA ARG A 74 -12.09 -4.67 -0.95
C ARG A 74 -10.94 -3.70 -1.09
N TYR A 75 -10.77 -2.81 -0.12
CA TYR A 75 -9.63 -1.90 -0.06
C TYR A 75 -8.59 -2.48 0.91
N PHE A 76 -7.31 -2.11 0.74
CA PHE A 76 -6.24 -2.61 1.60
C PHE A 76 -6.51 -2.37 3.09
N TRP A 77 -7.25 -1.30 3.44
CA TRP A 77 -7.69 -1.02 4.81
C TRP A 77 -8.52 -2.14 5.43
N ASP A 78 -9.36 -2.84 4.65
CA ASP A 78 -10.15 -3.98 5.12
C ASP A 78 -9.26 -5.16 5.60
N PHE A 79 -7.98 -5.16 5.22
CA PHE A 79 -6.99 -6.16 5.63
C PHE A 79 -6.04 -5.62 6.69
N ILE A 80 -5.63 -4.35 6.59
CA ILE A 80 -4.76 -3.72 7.59
C ILE A 80 -5.46 -3.63 8.94
N ARG A 81 -6.72 -3.17 8.95
CA ARG A 81 -7.51 -2.99 10.18
C ARG A 81 -7.53 -4.27 11.04
N PRO A 82 -8.03 -5.43 10.57
CA PRO A 82 -8.06 -6.64 11.39
C PRO A 82 -6.66 -7.20 11.72
N ALA A 83 -5.68 -7.04 10.84
CA ALA A 83 -4.31 -7.50 11.09
C ALA A 83 -3.61 -6.71 12.21
N CYS A 84 -4.07 -5.49 12.49
CA CYS A 84 -3.50 -4.63 13.52
C CYS A 84 -4.26 -4.70 14.86
N ILE A 85 -5.40 -5.40 14.92
CA ILE A 85 -6.15 -5.61 16.17
C ILE A 85 -5.29 -6.35 17.19
N GLY A 86 -5.14 -5.78 18.39
CA GLY A 86 -4.31 -6.35 19.45
C GLY A 86 -2.79 -6.22 19.23
N SER A 87 -2.37 -5.48 18.21
CA SER A 87 -0.96 -5.14 17.99
C SER A 87 -0.59 -3.83 18.69
N CYS A 88 0.71 -3.53 18.80
CA CYS A 88 1.19 -2.23 19.28
C CYS A 88 0.75 -1.03 18.42
N ARG A 89 0.13 -1.27 17.26
CA ARG A 89 -0.38 -0.26 16.33
C ARG A 89 -1.90 -0.03 16.45
N GLN A 90 -2.56 -0.65 17.43
CA GLN A 90 -4.00 -0.50 17.67
C GLN A 90 -4.44 0.97 17.79
N SER A 91 -3.67 1.79 18.52
CA SER A 91 -3.97 3.22 18.70
C SER A 91 -3.92 4.03 17.40
N ILE A 92 -3.15 3.60 16.40
CA ILE A 92 -3.11 4.23 15.08
C ILE A 92 -4.40 3.90 14.32
N ILE A 93 -4.85 2.65 14.40
CA ILE A 93 -6.11 2.21 13.78
C ILE A 93 -7.30 2.99 14.35
N GLU A 94 -7.39 3.09 15.68
CA GLU A 94 -8.43 3.88 16.36
C GLU A 94 -8.42 5.35 15.91
N ARG A 95 -7.23 5.97 15.86
CA ARG A 95 -7.09 7.35 15.39
C ARG A 95 -7.57 7.53 13.95
N VAL A 96 -7.28 6.59 13.05
CA VAL A 96 -7.74 6.63 11.65
C VAL A 96 -9.26 6.45 11.56
N GLU A 97 -9.84 5.62 12.42
CA GLU A 97 -11.29 5.42 12.49
C GLU A 97 -12.04 6.66 13.00
N GLU A 98 -11.41 7.41 13.90
CA GLU A 98 -11.92 8.66 14.47
C GLU A 98 -11.80 9.87 13.53
N ILE A 99 -11.10 9.75 12.38
CA ILE A 99 -10.98 10.81 11.39
C ILE A 99 -12.36 11.05 10.74
N SER A 100 -13.11 11.99 11.30
CA SER A 100 -14.49 12.30 10.92
C SER A 100 -14.67 12.76 9.47
N ASN A 101 -13.63 13.32 8.83
CA ASN A 101 -13.65 13.78 7.44
C ASN A 101 -13.30 12.69 6.41
N ILE A 102 -12.98 11.46 6.83
CA ILE A 102 -12.69 10.34 5.93
C ILE A 102 -13.80 9.29 6.02
N HIS A 103 -14.73 9.35 5.07
CA HIS A 103 -15.87 8.41 5.01
C HIS A 103 -15.61 7.19 4.11
N SER A 104 -14.64 7.27 3.20
CA SER A 104 -14.34 6.19 2.26
C SER A 104 -13.17 5.35 2.76
N VAL A 105 -13.38 4.03 2.78
CA VAL A 105 -12.41 2.99 3.17
C VAL A 105 -11.13 3.04 2.32
N LYS A 106 -11.20 3.59 1.10
CA LYS A 106 -10.02 3.79 0.25
C LYS A 106 -9.02 4.79 0.84
N TYR A 107 -9.53 5.84 1.49
CA TYR A 107 -8.73 6.94 2.01
C TYR A 107 -8.35 6.74 3.48
N LYS A 108 -8.81 5.65 4.10
CA LYS A 108 -8.37 5.17 5.42
C LYS A 108 -7.16 4.28 5.23
#